data_AF-A0A2V8IBU0-F1
#
_entry.id   AF-A0A2V8IBU0-F1
#
_cell.length_a   1.000
_cell.length_b   1.000
_cell.length_c   1.000
_cell.angle_alpha   90.00
_cell.angle_beta   90.00
_cell.angle_gamma   90.00
#
_symmetry.space_group_name_H-M   'P 1'
#
loop_
_entity.id
_entity.type
_entity.pdbx_description
1 polymer ?
#
loop_
_entity_poly.entity_id
_entity_poly.type
_entity_poly.pdbx_seq_one_letter_code
_entity_poly.pdbx_strand_id
1 'polypeptide(L)'
;MMTCQFILLFLFFRLADFTNFSYCHENTRGPYELQCIQLDADAKGEVKFKRRQAETVNVTIQLSQSAREKFLALLAATNYLDRPETFESGKKIADLGAKRLTIETPGGNREATFNYSMRKDVSDLSAFFEGLINQETLGFDIRNAMQFEKLSIPKRLEQVENELKANRISDPDRLIPMLEKIEADQQIVNYARLQAGKLKKRIQTAAK
;
A
#
# COMPACT_ATOMS: atom_id res chain seq x y z
N MET A 1 39.09 -39.63 -14.23
CA MET A 1 39.62 -38.31 -14.61
C MET A 1 38.48 -37.48 -15.17
N MET A 2 38.30 -36.26 -14.62
CA MET A 2 37.49 -35.13 -15.10
C MET A 2 35.97 -35.35 -15.28
N THR A 3 35.14 -35.08 -14.25
CA THR A 3 34.56 -33.76 -13.88
C THR A 3 33.83 -33.04 -15.01
N CYS A 4 32.50 -33.06 -14.97
CA CYS A 4 31.71 -31.88 -15.32
C CYS A 4 30.40 -31.93 -14.56
N GLN A 5 30.45 -31.47 -13.31
CA GLN A 5 29.29 -31.19 -12.50
C GLN A 5 28.63 -29.96 -13.13
N PHE A 6 27.59 -30.17 -13.93
CA PHE A 6 26.69 -29.10 -14.36
C PHE A 6 26.01 -28.58 -13.10
N ILE A 7 26.64 -27.59 -12.47
CA ILE A 7 26.02 -26.69 -11.52
C ILE A 7 24.92 -26.01 -12.34
N LEU A 8 23.69 -26.48 -12.16
CA LEU A 8 22.50 -25.77 -12.57
C LEU A 8 22.41 -24.53 -11.67
N LEU A 9 23.23 -23.53 -12.00
CA LEU A 9 23.18 -22.21 -11.42
C LEU A 9 21.87 -21.61 -11.92
N PHE A 10 20.78 -21.91 -11.22
CA PHE A 10 19.56 -21.15 -11.36
C PHE A 10 19.94 -19.69 -11.12
N LEU A 11 19.92 -18.92 -12.20
CA LEU A 11 19.85 -17.46 -12.19
C LEU A 11 18.52 -17.07 -11.51
N PHE A 12 18.44 -17.23 -10.19
CA PHE A 12 17.40 -16.72 -9.30
C PHE A 12 17.79 -15.33 -8.78
N PHE A 13 18.34 -14.48 -9.64
CA PHE A 13 18.37 -13.05 -9.36
C PHE A 13 17.17 -12.40 -10.06
N ARG A 14 16.69 -11.28 -9.51
CA ARG A 14 15.67 -10.34 -10.05
C ARG A 14 14.27 -10.30 -9.44
N LEU A 15 14.12 -10.60 -8.15
CA LEU A 15 12.97 -10.08 -7.39
C LEU A 15 13.35 -9.18 -6.21
N ALA A 16 14.65 -8.98 -5.91
CA ALA A 16 15.12 -8.27 -4.72
C ALA A 16 16.28 -7.27 -4.95
N ASP A 17 16.51 -6.82 -6.19
CA ASP A 17 17.68 -5.96 -6.50
C ASP A 17 17.41 -4.46 -6.40
N PHE A 18 16.21 -4.04 -6.01
CA PHE A 18 15.97 -2.62 -5.76
C PHE A 18 16.31 -2.27 -4.31
N THR A 19 16.96 -1.14 -4.09
CA THR A 19 17.21 -0.61 -2.74
C THR A 19 16.00 0.13 -2.21
N ASN A 20 15.25 0.76 -3.11
CA ASN A 20 14.12 1.59 -2.77
C ASN A 20 13.08 1.57 -3.89
N PHE A 21 11.82 1.48 -3.50
CA PHE A 21 10.67 1.62 -4.39
C PHE A 21 9.78 2.72 -3.82
N SER A 22 9.31 3.63 -4.68
CA SER A 22 8.30 4.59 -4.30
C SER A 22 7.13 4.63 -5.28
N TYR A 23 5.94 4.82 -4.72
CA TYR A 23 4.72 5.14 -5.44
C TYR A 23 4.13 6.41 -4.85
N CYS A 24 4.00 7.46 -5.66
CA CYS A 24 3.39 8.71 -5.29
C CYS A 24 2.17 8.99 -6.16
N HIS A 25 1.11 9.51 -5.54
CA HIS A 25 -0.07 10.03 -6.21
C HIS A 25 -0.20 11.52 -5.86
N GLU A 26 -0.06 12.36 -6.87
CA GLU A 26 -0.25 13.80 -6.81
C GLU A 26 -1.62 14.17 -7.37
N ASN A 27 -2.38 14.95 -6.61
CA ASN A 27 -3.73 15.33 -7.02
C ASN A 27 -3.90 16.84 -6.97
N THR A 28 -4.52 17.39 -8.01
CA THR A 28 -4.91 18.81 -8.08
C THR A 28 -6.29 19.06 -7.46
N ARG A 29 -7.03 17.99 -7.15
CA ARG A 29 -8.37 18.00 -6.56
C ARG A 29 -8.39 17.15 -5.28
N GLY A 30 -9.51 17.20 -4.55
CA GLY A 30 -9.69 16.43 -3.33
C GLY A 30 -8.88 16.93 -2.12
N PRO A 31 -8.95 16.22 -0.99
CA PRO A 31 -8.39 16.68 0.28
C PRO A 31 -6.87 16.51 0.40
N TYR A 32 -6.26 15.63 -0.41
CA TYR A 32 -4.83 15.38 -0.45
C TYR A 32 -4.20 16.00 -1.69
N GLU A 33 -3.04 16.63 -1.53
CA GLU A 33 -2.21 17.11 -2.65
C GLU A 33 -1.12 16.10 -3.02
N LEU A 34 -0.62 15.34 -2.04
CA LEU A 34 0.38 14.29 -2.25
C LEU A 34 0.14 13.13 -1.28
N GLN A 35 0.18 11.91 -1.80
CA GLN A 35 0.26 10.69 -1.00
C GLN A 35 1.35 9.81 -1.59
N CYS A 36 2.34 9.44 -0.80
CA CYS A 36 3.43 8.58 -1.25
C CYS A 36 3.62 7.40 -0.32
N ILE A 37 4.03 6.27 -0.88
CA ILE A 37 4.55 5.12 -0.17
C ILE A 37 5.97 4.89 -0.65
N GLN A 38 6.88 4.70 0.28
CA GLN A 38 8.26 4.31 0.03
C GLN A 38 8.55 3.01 0.78
N LEU A 39 9.14 2.03 0.09
CA LEU A 39 9.46 0.71 0.61
C LEU A 39 10.87 0.29 0.19
N ASP A 40 11.62 -0.31 1.10
CA ASP A 40 12.84 -1.05 0.81
C ASP A 40 12.54 -2.49 0.32
N ALA A 41 13.59 -3.27 0.05
CA ALA A 41 13.48 -4.66 -0.39
C ALA A 41 12.82 -5.61 0.63
N ASP A 42 12.79 -5.22 1.91
CA ASP A 42 12.12 -5.94 2.99
C ASP A 42 10.67 -5.47 3.18
N ALA A 43 10.18 -4.62 2.28
CA ALA A 43 8.86 -4.00 2.33
C ALA A 43 8.62 -3.22 3.63
N LYS A 44 9.68 -2.60 4.14
CA LYS A 44 9.67 -1.62 5.22
C LYS A 44 9.84 -0.22 4.65
N GLY A 45 9.21 0.77 5.27
CA GLY A 45 9.48 2.15 4.92
C GLY A 45 8.49 3.12 5.53
N GLU A 46 8.01 4.05 4.71
CA GLU A 46 7.15 5.13 5.16
C GLU A 46 6.01 5.42 4.18
N VAL A 47 4.89 5.88 4.74
CA VAL A 47 3.80 6.51 4.01
C VAL A 47 3.75 7.98 4.38
N LYS A 48 3.72 8.82 3.36
CA LYS A 48 3.68 10.27 3.45
C LYS A 48 2.32 10.76 2.96
N PHE A 49 1.67 11.58 3.77
CA PHE A 49 0.44 12.25 3.42
C PHE A 49 0.62 13.75 3.51
N LYS A 50 0.17 14.45 2.50
CA LYS A 50 0.04 15.90 2.53
C LYS A 50 -1.40 16.25 2.21
N ARG A 51 -2.14 16.63 3.26
CA ARG A 51 -3.47 17.24 3.12
C ARG A 51 -3.30 18.70 2.73
N ARG A 52 -4.23 19.22 1.95
CA ARG A 52 -4.25 20.66 1.61
C ARG A 52 -4.33 21.47 2.89
N GLN A 53 -3.51 22.52 2.99
CA GLN A 53 -3.48 23.45 4.13
C GLN A 53 -3.15 22.81 5.49
N ALA A 54 -2.58 21.60 5.50
CA ALA A 54 -2.12 20.93 6.72
C ALA A 54 -0.64 20.57 6.62
N GLU A 55 -0.01 20.24 7.74
CA GLU A 55 1.35 19.72 7.76
C GLU A 55 1.46 18.34 7.10
N THR A 56 2.67 18.00 6.65
CA THR A 56 2.97 16.68 6.13
C THR A 56 3.00 15.67 7.26
N VAL A 57 2.32 14.54 7.09
CA VAL A 57 2.33 13.42 8.04
C VAL A 57 3.14 12.28 7.43
N ASN A 58 4.09 11.75 8.20
CA ASN A 58 4.82 10.52 7.84
C ASN A 58 4.47 9.41 8.84
N VAL A 59 4.21 8.22 8.32
CA VAL A 59 3.87 7.02 9.10
C VAL A 59 4.80 5.89 8.69
N THR A 60 5.51 5.29 9.64
CA THR A 60 6.32 4.12 9.37
C THR A 60 5.45 2.90 9.10
N ILE A 61 5.84 2.09 8.13
CA ILE A 61 5.13 0.88 7.75
C ILE A 61 6.07 -0.30 7.51
N GLN A 62 5.52 -1.49 7.68
CA GLN A 62 6.13 -2.76 7.34
C GLN A 62 5.00 -3.64 6.79
N LEU A 63 5.07 -4.02 5.52
CA LEU A 63 4.05 -4.88 4.94
C LEU A 63 4.03 -6.25 5.63
N SER A 64 2.84 -6.86 5.70
CA SER A 64 2.72 -8.28 6.03
C SER A 64 3.40 -9.14 4.97
N GLN A 65 3.71 -10.39 5.32
CA GLN A 65 4.36 -11.32 4.38
C GLN A 65 3.53 -11.50 3.09
N SER A 66 2.21 -11.66 3.22
CA SER A 66 1.29 -11.82 2.08
C SER A 66 1.26 -10.58 1.19
N ALA A 67 1.22 -9.37 1.78
CA ALA A 67 1.27 -8.12 1.04
C ALA A 67 2.62 -7.88 0.37
N ARG A 68 3.73 -8.27 1.02
CA ARG A 68 5.08 -8.24 0.43
C ARG A 68 5.16 -9.14 -0.80
N GLU A 69 4.71 -10.38 -0.69
CA GLU A 69 4.72 -11.33 -1.81
C GLU A 69 3.88 -10.82 -2.98
N LYS A 70 2.68 -10.28 -2.69
CA LYS A 70 1.82 -9.67 -3.69
C LYS A 70 2.47 -8.46 -4.35
N PHE A 71 3.08 -7.56 -3.58
CA PHE A 71 3.81 -6.41 -4.10
C PHE A 71 4.91 -6.84 -5.07
N LEU A 72 5.79 -7.75 -4.63
CA LEU A 72 6.91 -8.23 -5.44
C LEU A 72 6.43 -8.91 -6.73
N ALA A 73 5.37 -9.72 -6.66
CA ALA A 73 4.76 -10.36 -7.83
C ALA A 73 4.18 -9.33 -8.82
N LEU A 74 3.45 -8.32 -8.31
CA LEU A 74 2.90 -7.24 -9.14
C LEU A 74 4.01 -6.40 -9.79
N LEU A 75 5.08 -6.10 -9.04
CA LEU A 75 6.22 -5.35 -9.57
C LEU A 75 6.94 -6.13 -10.67
N ALA A 76 7.23 -7.41 -10.47
CA ALA A 76 7.84 -8.24 -11.51
C ALA A 76 6.98 -8.34 -12.77
N ALA A 77 5.65 -8.46 -12.63
CA ALA A 77 4.75 -8.53 -13.78
C ALA A 77 4.87 -7.33 -14.73
N THR A 78 5.28 -6.15 -14.23
CA THR A 78 5.48 -4.96 -15.06
C THR A 78 6.75 -4.98 -15.92
N ASN A 79 7.68 -5.92 -15.66
CA ASN A 79 9.05 -5.96 -16.20
C ASN A 79 9.88 -4.70 -15.90
N TYR A 80 9.45 -3.86 -14.96
CA TYR A 80 10.05 -2.57 -14.67
C TYR A 80 11.43 -2.67 -14.00
N LEU A 81 11.71 -3.81 -13.35
CA LEU A 81 13.02 -4.19 -12.83
C LEU A 81 14.00 -4.58 -13.94
N ASP A 82 13.53 -4.97 -15.13
CA ASP A 82 14.39 -5.39 -16.23
C ASP A 82 14.73 -4.24 -17.17
N ARG A 83 13.75 -3.38 -17.49
CA ARG A 83 13.91 -2.25 -18.41
C ARG A 83 12.97 -1.09 -18.10
N PRO A 84 13.31 0.15 -18.51
CA PRO A 84 12.37 1.26 -18.51
C PRO A 84 11.18 0.97 -19.42
N GLU A 85 9.99 1.39 -18.99
CA GLU A 85 8.72 1.08 -19.66
C GLU A 85 7.82 2.32 -19.66
N THR A 86 6.96 2.45 -20.68
CA THR A 86 5.94 3.52 -20.73
C THR A 86 4.65 3.02 -20.08
N PHE A 87 4.21 3.73 -19.04
CA PHE A 87 3.00 3.38 -18.28
C PHE A 87 1.77 4.17 -18.72
N GLU A 88 1.96 5.40 -19.20
CA GLU A 88 0.86 6.25 -19.68
C GLU A 88 0.17 5.64 -20.91
N SER A 89 -1.16 5.72 -20.92
CA SER A 89 -2.01 5.16 -21.96
C SER A 89 -2.00 5.92 -23.30
N GLY A 90 -1.63 7.21 -23.27
CA GLY A 90 -1.76 8.12 -24.41
C GLY A 90 -3.21 8.44 -24.81
N LYS A 91 -4.21 7.97 -24.05
CA LYS A 91 -5.63 8.26 -24.30
C LYS A 91 -5.98 9.63 -23.72
N LYS A 92 -6.86 10.36 -24.42
CA LYS A 92 -7.46 11.59 -23.89
C LYS A 92 -8.53 11.22 -22.87
N ILE A 93 -8.13 11.15 -21.61
CA ILE A 93 -9.00 10.85 -20.47
C ILE A 93 -9.05 12.05 -19.50
N ALA A 94 -9.97 12.00 -18.54
CA ALA A 94 -9.99 12.96 -17.45
C ALA A 94 -8.69 12.88 -16.62
N ASP A 95 -8.29 14.01 -16.05
CA ASP A 95 -7.22 14.04 -15.04
C ASP A 95 -7.70 13.36 -13.75
N LEU A 96 -7.07 12.23 -13.43
CA LEU A 96 -7.31 11.42 -12.23
C LEU A 96 -6.26 11.68 -11.15
N GLY A 97 -5.26 12.53 -11.42
CA GLY A 97 -4.06 12.70 -10.62
C GLY A 97 -2.84 12.00 -11.24
N ALA A 98 -1.69 12.65 -11.14
CA ALA A 98 -0.42 12.12 -11.64
C ALA A 98 0.13 11.08 -10.65
N LYS A 99 0.38 9.87 -11.14
CA LYS A 99 1.04 8.81 -10.39
C LYS A 99 2.48 8.71 -10.84
N ARG A 100 3.39 8.63 -9.89
CA ARG A 100 4.82 8.47 -10.13
C ARG A 100 5.30 7.21 -9.44
N LEU A 101 5.95 6.34 -10.20
CA LEU A 101 6.59 5.15 -9.69
C LEU A 101 8.09 5.26 -9.94
N THR A 102 8.87 5.19 -8.86
CA THR A 102 10.33 5.25 -8.91
C THR A 102 10.90 3.98 -8.30
N ILE A 103 11.93 3.44 -8.93
CA ILE A 103 12.69 2.31 -8.43
C ILE A 103 14.18 2.63 -8.49
N GLU A 104 14.86 2.44 -7.37
CA GLU A 104 16.29 2.61 -7.25
C GLU A 104 16.95 1.23 -7.28
N THR A 105 17.87 1.03 -8.22
CA THR A 105 18.63 -0.21 -8.37
C THR A 105 20.12 0.10 -8.35
N PRO A 106 20.99 -0.90 -8.10
CA PRO A 106 22.44 -0.73 -8.25
C PRO A 106 22.86 -0.23 -9.64
N GLY A 107 22.06 -0.51 -10.68
CA GLY A 107 22.28 -0.04 -12.05
C GLY A 107 21.73 1.35 -12.36
N GLY A 108 21.15 2.05 -11.37
CA GLY A 108 20.57 3.38 -11.51
C GLY A 108 19.07 3.43 -11.19
N ASN A 109 18.53 4.66 -11.23
CA ASN A 109 17.13 4.94 -10.93
C ASN A 109 16.27 4.88 -12.19
N ARG A 110 15.07 4.31 -12.07
CA ARG A 110 14.05 4.34 -13.14
C ARG A 110 12.79 4.99 -12.60
N GLU A 111 12.21 5.87 -13.39
CA GLU A 111 10.99 6.60 -13.05
C GLU A 111 9.98 6.55 -14.20
N ALA A 112 8.71 6.39 -13.84
CA ALA A 112 7.58 6.46 -14.75
C ALA A 112 6.48 7.32 -14.11
N THR A 113 6.00 8.32 -14.85
CA THR A 113 4.85 9.14 -14.46
C THR A 113 3.68 8.86 -15.41
N PHE A 114 2.48 8.66 -14.86
CA PHE A 114 1.27 8.35 -15.61
C PHE A 114 0.01 8.81 -14.86
N ASN A 115 -1.00 9.26 -15.59
CA ASN A 115 -2.35 9.49 -15.08
C ASN A 115 -3.16 8.18 -15.09
N TYR A 116 -3.07 7.45 -16.21
CA TYR A 116 -3.76 6.18 -16.43
C TYR A 116 -2.94 5.23 -17.30
N SER A 117 -3.08 3.94 -17.03
CA SER A 117 -2.46 2.90 -17.85
C SER A 117 -3.52 1.99 -18.43
N MET A 118 -3.37 1.62 -19.71
CA MET A 118 -4.14 0.53 -20.30
C MET A 118 -3.50 -0.84 -20.03
N ARG A 119 -2.28 -0.87 -19.48
CA ARG A 119 -1.64 -2.12 -19.11
C ARG A 119 -2.22 -2.60 -17.78
N LYS A 120 -2.72 -3.84 -17.78
CA LYS A 120 -3.38 -4.42 -16.61
C LYS A 120 -2.41 -4.58 -15.43
N ASP A 121 -1.19 -5.05 -15.69
CA ASP A 121 -0.11 -5.19 -14.70
C ASP A 121 0.20 -3.87 -13.96
N VAL A 122 0.32 -2.76 -14.68
CA VAL A 122 0.56 -1.43 -14.12
C VAL A 122 -0.64 -0.95 -13.32
N SER A 123 -1.85 -1.20 -13.83
CA SER A 123 -3.10 -0.85 -13.14
C SER A 123 -3.29 -1.66 -11.86
N ASP A 124 -2.94 -2.95 -11.85
CA ASP A 124 -2.99 -3.82 -10.66
C ASP A 124 -1.96 -3.37 -9.61
N LEU A 125 -0.73 -3.03 -10.04
CA LEU A 125 0.32 -2.48 -9.15
C LEU A 125 -0.10 -1.14 -8.55
N SER A 126 -0.62 -0.22 -9.39
CA SER A 126 -1.16 1.06 -8.93
C SER A 126 -2.30 0.87 -7.93
N ALA A 127 -3.28 0.01 -8.24
CA ALA A 127 -4.41 -0.27 -7.35
C ALA A 127 -3.95 -0.85 -6.01
N PHE A 128 -2.92 -1.69 -6.00
CA PHE A 128 -2.32 -2.20 -4.77
C PHE A 128 -1.79 -1.05 -3.90
N PHE A 129 -1.02 -0.12 -4.45
CA PHE A 129 -0.50 1.02 -3.68
C PHE A 129 -1.57 2.03 -3.28
N GLU A 130 -2.56 2.30 -4.12
CA GLU A 130 -3.73 3.11 -3.73
C GLU A 130 -4.48 2.49 -2.54
N GLY A 131 -4.64 1.16 -2.53
CA GLY A 131 -5.24 0.45 -1.41
C GLY A 131 -4.41 0.51 -0.12
N LEU A 132 -3.07 0.52 -0.21
CA LEU A 132 -2.19 0.76 0.94
C LEU A 132 -2.31 2.21 1.44
N ILE A 133 -2.33 3.20 0.54
CA ILE A 133 -2.50 4.62 0.88
C ILE A 133 -3.83 4.84 1.60
N ASN A 134 -4.91 4.26 1.08
CA ASN A 134 -6.23 4.30 1.69
C ASN A 134 -6.23 3.66 3.08
N GLN A 135 -5.66 2.46 3.21
CA GLN A 135 -5.52 1.77 4.49
C GLN A 135 -4.78 2.62 5.54
N GLU A 136 -3.64 3.20 5.19
CA GLU A 136 -2.84 3.99 6.12
C GLU A 136 -3.50 5.33 6.47
N THR A 137 -4.26 5.90 5.53
CA THR A 137 -5.12 7.07 5.80
C THR A 137 -6.17 6.75 6.86
N LEU A 138 -6.91 5.64 6.68
CA LEU A 138 -7.91 5.17 7.65
C LEU A 138 -7.27 4.86 9.01
N GLY A 139 -6.11 4.22 9.01
CA GLY A 139 -5.36 3.89 10.21
C GLY A 139 -4.91 5.13 10.98
N PHE A 140 -4.41 6.15 10.29
CA PHE A 140 -4.05 7.43 10.90
C PHE A 140 -5.26 8.13 11.52
N ASP A 141 -6.36 8.16 10.79
CA ASP A 141 -7.62 8.75 11.22
C ASP A 141 -8.20 8.05 12.46
N ILE A 142 -8.10 6.72 12.53
CA ILE A 142 -8.51 5.94 13.72
C ILE A 142 -7.58 6.22 14.90
N ARG A 143 -6.26 6.25 14.70
CA ARG A 143 -5.29 6.56 15.77
C ARG A 143 -5.54 7.95 16.37
N ASN A 144 -5.83 8.94 15.54
CA ASN A 144 -6.23 10.27 16.02
C ASN A 144 -7.54 10.23 16.82
N ALA A 145 -8.55 9.51 16.34
CA ALA A 145 -9.82 9.38 17.06
C ALA A 145 -9.67 8.68 18.42
N MET A 146 -8.83 7.66 18.50
CA MET A 146 -8.51 7.00 19.78
C MET A 146 -7.92 7.99 20.79
N GLN A 147 -7.15 8.98 20.33
CA GLN A 147 -6.51 9.95 21.20
C GLN A 147 -7.42 11.14 21.55
N PHE A 148 -8.14 11.70 20.58
CA PHE A 148 -8.80 13.00 20.73
C PHE A 148 -10.33 12.97 20.62
N GLU A 149 -10.90 11.97 19.93
CA GLU A 149 -12.32 11.99 19.52
C GLU A 149 -12.92 10.58 19.54
N LYS A 150 -12.89 9.90 20.69
CA LYS A 150 -13.30 8.48 20.82
C LYS A 150 -14.73 8.21 20.33
N LEU A 151 -15.63 9.20 20.41
CA LEU A 151 -17.00 9.11 19.92
C LEU A 151 -17.09 8.97 18.39
N SER A 152 -16.04 9.31 17.64
CA SER A 152 -16.00 9.18 16.17
C SER A 152 -15.60 7.77 15.69
N ILE A 153 -15.07 6.92 16.58
CA ILE A 153 -14.54 5.59 16.23
C ILE A 153 -15.57 4.68 15.52
N PRO A 154 -16.85 4.60 15.94
CA PRO A 154 -17.84 3.78 15.22
C PRO A 154 -17.91 4.10 13.72
N LYS A 155 -17.95 5.39 13.35
CA LYS A 155 -18.01 5.84 11.95
C LYS A 155 -16.74 5.47 11.19
N ARG A 156 -15.57 5.55 11.84
CA ARG A 156 -14.29 5.20 11.23
C ARG A 156 -14.16 3.69 11.00
N LEU A 157 -14.68 2.87 11.90
CA LEU A 157 -14.76 1.42 11.70
C LEU A 157 -15.73 1.05 10.58
N GLU A 158 -16.84 1.77 10.42
CA GLU A 158 -17.75 1.60 9.27
C GLU A 158 -17.04 1.91 7.95
N GLN A 159 -16.23 2.97 7.90
CA GLN A 159 -15.40 3.29 6.74
C GLN A 159 -14.44 2.13 6.43
N VAL A 160 -13.71 1.61 7.42
CA VAL A 160 -12.84 0.43 7.23
C VAL A 160 -13.64 -0.76 6.69
N GLU A 161 -14.83 -1.03 7.23
CA GLU A 161 -15.68 -2.12 6.77
C GLU A 161 -16.08 -1.98 5.29
N ASN A 162 -16.46 -0.78 4.88
CA ASN A 162 -16.87 -0.48 3.51
C ASN A 162 -15.69 -0.62 2.53
N GLU A 163 -14.50 -0.14 2.93
CA GLU A 163 -13.28 -0.26 2.14
C GLU A 163 -12.80 -1.71 2.02
N LEU A 164 -12.96 -2.53 3.07
CA LEU A 164 -12.75 -3.98 3.00
C LEU A 164 -13.74 -4.66 2.05
N LYS A 165 -15.04 -4.31 2.09
CA LYS A 165 -16.06 -4.85 1.17
C LYS A 165 -15.77 -4.48 -0.29
N ALA A 166 -15.21 -3.30 -0.52
CA ALA A 166 -14.87 -2.83 -1.85
C ALA A 166 -13.51 -3.32 -2.37
N ASN A 167 -12.79 -4.16 -1.60
CA ASN A 167 -11.42 -4.60 -1.92
C ASN A 167 -10.43 -3.43 -2.12
N ARG A 168 -10.60 -2.34 -1.36
CA ARG A 168 -9.75 -1.13 -1.41
C ARG A 168 -8.75 -1.04 -0.25
N ILE A 169 -8.45 -2.17 0.38
CA ILE A 169 -7.44 -2.33 1.43
C ILE A 169 -6.50 -3.45 1.00
N SER A 170 -5.22 -3.12 0.84
CA SER A 170 -4.24 -4.02 0.22
C SER A 170 -3.49 -4.92 1.21
N ASP A 171 -3.43 -4.54 2.49
CA ASP A 171 -2.76 -5.30 3.55
C ASP A 171 -3.61 -5.33 4.84
N PRO A 172 -4.79 -5.98 4.79
CA PRO A 172 -5.76 -5.93 5.88
C PRO A 172 -5.23 -6.51 7.20
N ASP A 173 -4.28 -7.44 7.17
CA ASP A 173 -3.71 -8.06 8.38
C ASP A 173 -3.07 -7.02 9.31
N ARG A 174 -2.50 -5.95 8.74
CA ARG A 174 -1.91 -4.86 9.52
C ARG A 174 -2.92 -4.01 10.29
N LEU A 175 -4.22 -4.15 10.00
CA LEU A 175 -5.27 -3.50 10.79
C LEU A 175 -5.57 -4.25 12.09
N ILE A 176 -5.23 -5.54 12.19
CA ILE A 176 -5.55 -6.39 13.34
C ILE A 176 -5.08 -5.78 14.67
N PRO A 177 -3.82 -5.36 14.84
CA PRO A 177 -3.35 -4.82 16.12
C PRO A 177 -4.11 -3.56 16.57
N MET A 178 -4.55 -2.74 15.62
CA MET A 178 -5.36 -1.55 15.92
C MET A 178 -6.79 -1.93 16.33
N LEU A 179 -7.38 -2.91 15.64
CA LEU A 179 -8.71 -3.43 15.98
C LEU A 179 -8.72 -4.10 17.37
N GLU A 180 -7.65 -4.81 17.73
CA GLU A 180 -7.48 -5.39 19.06
C GLU A 180 -7.40 -4.32 20.16
N LYS A 181 -6.65 -3.25 19.93
CA LYS A 181 -6.60 -2.11 20.86
C LYS A 181 -7.97 -1.48 21.06
N ILE A 182 -8.75 -1.33 19.99
CA ILE A 182 -10.11 -0.79 20.07
C ILE A 182 -11.04 -1.74 20.85
N GLU A 183 -10.99 -3.04 20.56
CA GLU A 183 -11.79 -4.06 21.24
C GLU A 183 -11.52 -4.10 22.75
N ALA A 184 -10.26 -3.89 23.15
CA ALA A 184 -9.83 -3.92 24.55
C ALA A 184 -10.05 -2.60 25.33
N ASP A 185 -10.11 -1.44 24.67
CA ASP A 185 -10.24 -0.13 25.36
C ASP A 185 -11.65 0.11 25.90
N GLN A 186 -11.80 0.05 27.23
CA GLN A 186 -13.07 0.26 27.94
C GLN A 186 -13.59 1.71 27.85
N GLN A 187 -12.75 2.67 27.46
CA GLN A 187 -13.15 4.06 27.24
C GLN A 187 -13.83 4.27 25.87
N ILE A 188 -13.78 3.27 24.99
CA ILE A 188 -14.48 3.28 23.71
C ILE A 188 -15.88 2.68 23.88
N VAL A 189 -16.87 3.28 23.24
CA VAL A 189 -18.26 2.83 23.28
C VAL A 189 -18.39 1.35 22.90
N ASN A 190 -19.19 0.59 23.64
CA ASN A 190 -19.29 -0.87 23.50
C ASN A 190 -19.58 -1.33 22.06
N TYR A 191 -20.44 -0.60 21.34
CA TYR A 191 -20.75 -0.88 19.94
C TYR A 191 -19.50 -0.90 19.04
N ALA A 192 -18.62 0.10 19.17
CA ALA A 192 -17.37 0.15 18.39
C ALA A 192 -16.42 -0.99 18.74
N ARG A 193 -16.33 -1.36 20.03
CA ARG A 193 -15.52 -2.50 20.48
C ARG A 193 -15.98 -3.81 19.82
N LEU A 194 -17.30 -4.05 19.81
CA LEU A 194 -17.90 -5.21 19.14
C LEU A 194 -17.67 -5.19 17.62
N GLN A 195 -17.79 -4.02 16.99
CA GLN A 195 -17.53 -3.87 15.55
C GLN A 195 -16.06 -4.15 15.21
N ALA A 196 -15.12 -3.66 16.01
CA ALA A 196 -13.70 -3.95 15.84
C ALA A 196 -13.40 -5.46 15.93
N GLY A 197 -13.99 -6.15 16.92
CA GLY A 197 -13.88 -7.60 17.04
C GLY A 197 -14.45 -8.36 15.84
N LYS A 198 -15.58 -7.89 15.26
CA LYS A 198 -16.15 -8.46 14.03
C LYS A 198 -15.23 -8.26 12.81
N LEU A 199 -14.69 -7.05 12.63
CA LEU A 199 -13.75 -6.75 11.55
C LEU A 199 -12.49 -7.59 11.65
N LYS A 200 -11.92 -7.70 12.85
CA LYS A 200 -10.75 -8.53 13.13
C LYS A 200 -11.00 -9.99 12.71
N LYS A 201 -12.11 -10.58 13.15
CA LYS A 201 -12.49 -11.95 12.78
C LYS A 201 -12.65 -12.13 11.27
N ARG A 202 -13.24 -11.14 10.59
CA ARG A 202 -13.40 -11.17 9.12
C ARG A 202 -12.06 -11.20 8.41
N ILE A 203 -11.12 -10.36 8.82
CA ILE A 203 -9.75 -10.32 8.25
C ILE A 203 -9.06 -11.66 8.48
N GLN A 204 -9.06 -12.16 9.72
CA GLN A 204 -8.44 -13.44 10.09
C GLN A 204 -9.03 -14.66 9.37
N THR A 205 -10.31 -14.60 8.99
CA THR A 205 -10.97 -15.70 8.26
C THR A 205 -10.74 -15.61 6.76
N ALA A 206 -10.62 -14.40 6.20
CA ALA A 206 -10.31 -14.19 4.78
C ALA A 206 -8.86 -14.53 4.42
N ALA A 207 -7.95 -14.53 5.40
CA ALA A 207 -6.56 -14.94 5.24
C ALA A 207 -6.34 -16.47 5.25
N LYS A 208 -7.40 -17.27 5.49
CA LYS A 208 -7.38 -18.74 5.44
C LYS A 208 -7.97 -19.24 4.12
#